data_AF-A0A382PRK8-F1
#
_entry.id   AF-A0A382PRK8-F1
#
_cell.length_a   1.000
_cell.length_b   1.000
_cell.length_c   1.000
_cell.angle_alpha   90.00
_cell.angle_beta   90.00
_cell.angle_gamma   90.00
#
_symmetry.space_group_name_H-M   'P 1'
#
loop_
_entity.id
_entity.type
_entity.pdbx_description
1 polymer ?
#
loop_
_entity_poly.entity_id
_entity_poly.type
_entity_poly.pdbx_seq_one_letter_code
_entity_poly.pdbx_strand_id
1 'polypeptide(L)'
;MTTPLSQMPKPEAGQYKNNRKLFLVPIFMFPPGTPKEGFELLDRYWSEVRDHVNNLESSLGQVVRVYHEAMYVNGDDGMAALEQLNPQG
;
A
#
# COMPACT_ATOMS: atom_id res chain seq x y z
N MET A 1 -0.94 -38.14 -6.43
CA MET A 1 -0.02 -37.30 -7.22
C MET A 1 -0.78 -36.05 -7.62
N THR A 2 -0.46 -34.87 -7.09
CA THR A 2 -1.10 -33.61 -7.47
C THR A 2 -0.32 -32.97 -8.61
N THR A 3 -0.97 -32.78 -9.76
CA THR A 3 -0.37 -32.11 -10.92
C THR A 3 -0.46 -30.59 -10.74
N PRO A 4 0.66 -29.85 -10.72
CA PRO A 4 0.63 -28.39 -10.69
C PRO A 4 -0.02 -27.84 -11.96
N LEU A 5 -1.02 -26.98 -11.83
CA LEU A 5 -1.75 -26.38 -12.97
C LEU A 5 -0.98 -25.21 -13.61
N SER A 6 -0.12 -24.53 -12.85
CA SER A 6 0.69 -23.39 -13.31
C SER A 6 1.78 -23.06 -12.28
N GLN A 7 2.87 -22.46 -12.74
CA GLN A 7 3.86 -21.79 -11.91
C GLN A 7 4.04 -20.36 -12.43
N MET A 8 3.82 -19.38 -11.56
CA MET A 8 4.13 -17.97 -11.83
C MET A 8 5.41 -17.61 -11.06
N PRO A 9 6.59 -17.62 -11.70
CA PRO A 9 7.83 -17.26 -11.04
C PRO A 9 7.81 -15.79 -10.65
N LYS A 10 8.57 -15.43 -9.60
CA LYS A 10 8.71 -14.03 -9.19
C LYS A 10 9.30 -13.23 -10.35
N PRO A 11 8.67 -12.12 -10.78
CA PRO A 11 9.21 -11.28 -11.83
C PRO A 11 10.56 -10.70 -11.43
N GLU A 12 11.54 -10.77 -12.34
CA GLU A 12 12.84 -10.15 -12.17
C GLU A 12 12.70 -8.62 -12.05
N ALA A 13 13.27 -8.02 -11.00
CA ALA A 13 13.22 -6.57 -10.79
C ALA A 13 13.84 -5.77 -11.96
N GLY A 14 14.82 -6.37 -12.65
CA GLY A 14 15.52 -5.78 -13.79
C GLY A 14 14.59 -5.40 -14.95
N GLN A 15 13.47 -6.10 -15.13
CA GLN A 15 12.52 -5.82 -16.22
C GLN A 15 11.82 -4.45 -16.07
N TYR A 16 11.83 -3.89 -14.86
CA TYR A 16 11.21 -2.60 -14.56
C TYR A 16 12.21 -1.44 -14.58
N LYS A 17 13.47 -1.66 -14.96
CA LYS A 17 14.45 -0.56 -15.05
C LYS A 17 13.99 0.50 -16.06
N ASN A 18 14.24 1.77 -15.74
CA ASN A 18 13.90 2.95 -16.54
C ASN A 18 12.40 3.14 -16.86
N ASN A 19 11.51 2.37 -16.23
CA ASN A 19 10.06 2.54 -16.35
C ASN A 19 9.51 3.39 -15.22
N ARG A 20 8.39 4.08 -15.49
CA ARG A 20 7.57 4.66 -14.43
C ARG A 20 6.83 3.54 -13.71
N LYS A 21 6.89 3.55 -12.38
CA LYS A 21 6.30 2.53 -11.51
C LYS A 21 5.26 3.17 -10.61
N LEU A 22 4.22 2.43 -10.32
CA LEU A 22 3.19 2.79 -9.36
C LEU A 22 3.06 1.63 -8.37
N PHE A 23 3.25 1.92 -7.08
CA PHE A 23 2.87 0.99 -6.02
C PHE A 23 1.44 1.36 -5.61
N LEU A 24 0.52 0.43 -5.81
CA LEU A 24 -0.88 0.63 -5.47
C LEU A 24 -1.15 -0.04 -4.13
N VAL A 25 -1.60 0.76 -3.17
CA VAL A 25 -2.02 0.29 -1.85
C VAL A 25 -3.53 0.50 -1.75
N PRO A 26 -4.33 -0.56 -1.60
CA PRO A 26 -5.76 -0.43 -1.36
C PRO A 26 -6.05 0.26 -0.03
N ILE A 27 -7.04 1.15 0.01
CA ILE A 27 -7.51 1.72 1.26
C ILE A 27 -8.71 0.92 1.79
N PHE A 28 -8.73 0.68 3.10
CA PHE A 28 -9.85 0.03 3.78
C PHE A 28 -10.48 1.00 4.79
N MET A 29 -11.69 1.48 4.49
CA MET A 29 -12.47 2.29 5.43
C MET A 29 -13.26 1.37 6.37
N PHE A 30 -13.14 1.61 7.67
CA PHE A 30 -13.89 0.88 8.68
C PHE A 30 -14.94 1.80 9.32
N PRO A 31 -16.22 1.40 9.30
CA PRO A 31 -17.28 2.21 9.89
C PRO A 31 -17.18 2.25 11.42
N PRO A 32 -17.81 3.25 12.05
CA PRO A 32 -18.00 3.26 13.50
C PRO A 32 -18.64 1.95 13.99
N GLY A 33 -18.14 1.40 15.09
CA GLY A 33 -18.63 0.14 15.66
C GLY A 33 -17.94 -1.12 15.13
N THR A 34 -16.85 -0.98 14.38
CA THR A 34 -15.99 -2.11 13.99
C THR A 34 -15.50 -2.88 15.23
N PRO A 35 -15.58 -4.22 15.25
CA PRO A 35 -15.07 -5.04 16.37
C PRO A 35 -13.57 -4.87 16.57
N LYS A 36 -13.09 -5.15 17.79
CA LYS A 36 -11.65 -5.03 18.14
C LYS A 36 -10.76 -5.85 17.20
N GLU A 37 -11.20 -7.05 16.85
CA GLU A 37 -10.49 -7.95 15.94
C GLU A 37 -10.29 -7.31 14.56
N GLY A 38 -11.28 -6.53 14.09
CA GLY A 38 -11.20 -5.80 12.83
C GLY A 38 -10.12 -4.71 12.86
N PHE A 39 -9.98 -3.99 13.97
CA PHE A 39 -8.92 -3.00 14.14
C PHE A 39 -7.53 -3.64 14.25
N GLU A 40 -7.40 -4.80 14.89
CA GLU A 40 -6.13 -5.54 14.95
C GLU A 40 -5.69 -6.04 13.56
N LEU A 41 -6.65 -6.49 12.75
CA LEU A 41 -6.43 -6.84 11.34
C LEU A 41 -5.94 -5.63 10.53
N LEU A 42 -6.52 -4.45 10.75
CA LEU A 42 -6.15 -3.23 10.04
C LEU A 42 -4.76 -2.72 10.44
N ASP A 43 -4.42 -2.73 11.73
CA ASP A 43 -3.09 -2.35 12.19
C ASP A 43 -2.01 -3.27 11.60
N ARG A 44 -2.29 -4.58 11.62
CA ARG A 44 -1.43 -5.58 10.97
C ARG A 44 -1.29 -5.32 9.47
N TYR A 45 -2.40 -5.05 8.77
CA TYR A 45 -2.40 -4.70 7.35
C TYR A 45 -1.46 -3.53 7.07
N TRP A 46 -1.58 -2.43 7.80
CA TRP A 46 -0.73 -1.26 7.60
C TRP A 46 0.74 -1.51 7.93
N SER A 47 1.03 -2.38 8.91
CA SER A 47 2.40 -2.83 9.15
C SER A 47 2.96 -3.62 7.96
N GLU A 48 2.19 -4.57 7.42
CA GLU A 48 2.60 -5.36 6.27
C GLU A 48 2.77 -4.49 5.01
N VAL A 49 1.91 -3.48 4.82
CA VAL A 49 2.05 -2.49 3.73
C VAL A 49 3.37 -1.74 3.84
N ARG A 50 3.72 -1.23 5.03
CA ARG A 50 5.00 -0.54 5.25
C ARG A 50 6.19 -1.42 4.88
N ASP A 51 6.19 -2.67 5.33
CA ASP A 51 7.26 -3.62 5.02
C ASP A 51 7.32 -3.94 3.52
N HIS A 52 6.18 -4.10 2.86
CA HIS A 52 6.10 -4.36 1.42
C HIS A 52 6.59 -3.18 0.59
N VAL A 53 6.20 -1.95 0.93
CA VAL A 53 6.67 -0.74 0.23
C VAL A 53 8.17 -0.59 0.40
N ASN A 54 8.70 -0.76 1.62
CA ASN A 54 10.15 -0.71 1.87
C ASN A 54 10.93 -1.72 1.01
N ASN A 55 10.41 -2.96 0.92
CA ASN A 55 11.01 -4.00 0.09
C ASN A 55 10.97 -3.64 -1.41
N LEU A 56 9.86 -3.08 -1.90
CA LEU A 56 9.74 -2.64 -3.28
C LEU A 56 10.70 -1.47 -3.57
N GLU A 57 10.80 -0.49 -2.67
CA GLU A 57 11.72 0.64 -2.83
C GLU A 57 13.18 0.22 -2.91
N SER A 58 13.59 -0.77 -2.10
CA SER A 58 14.96 -1.30 -2.11
C SER A 58 15.39 -1.92 -3.44
N SER A 59 14.42 -2.42 -4.23
CA SER A 59 14.69 -3.15 -5.48
C SER A 59 14.26 -2.41 -6.75
N LEU A 60 13.29 -1.51 -6.63
CA LEU A 60 12.68 -0.81 -7.76
C LEU A 60 12.95 0.70 -7.73
N GLY A 61 13.51 1.25 -6.65
CA GLY A 61 13.79 2.67 -6.48
C GLY A 61 12.77 3.37 -5.56
N GLN A 62 13.16 4.53 -5.03
CA GLN A 62 12.37 5.28 -4.05
C GLN A 62 11.09 5.88 -4.64
N VAL A 63 10.05 5.93 -3.81
CA VAL A 63 8.80 6.64 -4.03
C VAL A 63 9.06 8.12 -3.84
N VAL A 64 8.87 8.89 -4.91
CA VAL A 64 9.08 10.35 -4.91
C VAL A 64 7.76 11.13 -4.88
N ARG A 65 6.63 10.45 -5.04
CA ARG A 65 5.28 11.05 -5.07
C ARG A 65 4.27 10.08 -4.50
N VAL A 66 3.46 10.57 -3.56
CA VAL A 66 2.34 9.84 -2.97
C VAL A 66 1.05 10.51 -3.45
N TYR A 67 0.09 9.69 -3.87
CA TYR A 67 -1.26 10.14 -4.19
C TYR A 67 -2.21 9.37 -3.29
N HIS A 68 -3.20 10.06 -2.74
CA HIS A 68 -4.24 9.45 -1.95
C HIS A 68 -5.56 9.56 -2.70
N GLU A 69 -6.33 8.48 -2.71
CA GLU A 69 -7.67 8.49 -3.32
C GLU A 69 -8.55 9.53 -2.62
N ALA A 70 -9.41 10.23 -3.36
CA ALA A 70 -10.24 11.33 -2.88
C ALA A 70 -9.51 12.60 -2.38
N MET A 71 -8.17 12.69 -2.49
CA MET A 71 -7.41 13.89 -2.13
C MET A 71 -7.06 14.74 -3.36
N TYR A 72 -7.68 15.92 -3.45
CA TYR A 72 -7.39 16.91 -4.50
C TYR A 72 -6.56 18.11 -4.00
N VAL A 73 -6.43 18.24 -2.68
CA VAL A 73 -5.66 19.31 -2.01
C VAL A 73 -4.26 18.78 -1.68
N ASN A 74 -3.25 19.63 -1.85
CA ASN A 74 -1.84 19.32 -1.59
C ASN A 74 -1.33 20.10 -0.36
N GLY A 75 -0.10 19.79 0.06
CA GLY A 75 0.54 20.46 1.19
C GLY A 75 -0.13 20.16 2.52
N ASP A 76 -0.02 21.09 3.46
CA ASP A 76 -0.45 20.90 4.85
C ASP A 76 -1.97 20.69 4.96
N ASP A 77 -2.77 21.39 4.16
CA ASP A 77 -4.22 21.22 4.13
C ASP A 77 -4.62 19.81 3.66
N GLY A 78 -3.89 19.27 2.68
CA GLY A 78 -4.06 17.90 2.22
C GLY A 78 -3.70 16.88 3.30
N MET A 79 -2.60 17.13 4.03
CA MET A 79 -2.18 16.27 5.14
C MET A 79 -3.18 16.27 6.29
N ALA A 80 -3.68 17.44 6.69
CA ALA A 80 -4.67 17.56 7.76
C ALA A 80 -6.00 16.85 7.42
N ALA A 81 -6.44 16.92 6.17
CA ALA A 81 -7.60 16.18 5.70
C ALA A 81 -7.36 14.66 5.65
N LEU A 82 -6.14 14.25 5.25
CA LEU A 82 -5.76 12.84 5.22
C LEU A 82 -5.77 12.20 6.61
N GLU A 83 -5.22 12.88 7.62
CA GLU A 83 -5.21 12.41 9.01
C GLU A 83 -6.63 12.15 9.56
N GLN A 84 -7.62 12.93 9.10
CA GLN A 84 -9.02 12.74 9.50
C GLN A 84 -9.68 11.58 8.75
N LEU A 85 -9.33 11.37 7.48
CA LEU A 85 -9.93 10.34 6.64
C LEU A 85 -9.36 8.95 6.94
N ASN A 86 -8.07 8.87 7.27
CA ASN A 86 -7.38 7.60 7.44
C ASN A 86 -6.33 7.65 8.56
N PRO A 87 -6.76 7.68 9.82
CA PRO A 87 -5.86 7.87 10.97
C PRO A 87 -4.92 6.68 11.24
N GLN A 88 -5.17 5.51 10.65
CA GLN A 88 -4.38 4.28 10.90
C GLN A 88 -3.34 3.99 9.81
N GLY A 89 -3.35 4.72 8.69
CA GLY A 89 -2.30 4.65 7.67
C GLY A 89 -2.55 5.51 6.46
#